data_AF-A0A6N9GVK2-F1
#
_entry.id   AF-A0A6N9GVK2-F1
#
_cell.length_a   1.000
_cell.length_b   1.000
_cell.length_c   1.000
_cell.angle_alpha   90.00
_cell.angle_beta   90.00
_cell.angle_gamma   90.00
#
_symmetry.space_group_name_H-M   'P 1'
#
loop_
_entity.id
_entity.type
_entity.pdbx_description
1 polymer ?
#
loop_
_entity_poly.entity_id
_entity_poly.type
_entity_poly.pdbx_seq_one_letter_code
_entity_poly.pdbx_strand_id
1 'polypeptide(L)'
;MRRTIGFGLGLIATLALGACGQGQVVVVVELEDEDGGEATLLGDVEVRLLPYDRDRVFDSLSQAASEPEPQIPPELLAARDEIAEAQRQWNEAENEVGNLRDTIAKLNEQLAQLDRAMNEYNRIFREVDPMHDQLEQRESDRDALFERFNDLQTANIEQIRTIRIERNNWADQAYRDVGDVIDALVELSGLEQHWDTTGVEGATRIENVAPGQYWVYARHELPYDELYWNVQITVERGDPIVVRLNRANAIRRTVF
;
A
#
# COMPACT_ATOMS: atom_id res chain seq x y z
N MET A 1 -41.72 46.80 -59.29
CA MET A 1 -41.87 46.28 -57.91
C MET A 1 -41.67 44.77 -57.92
N ARG A 2 -41.01 44.25 -56.88
CA ARG A 2 -40.76 42.85 -56.48
C ARG A 2 -39.41 42.23 -56.90
N ARG A 3 -38.55 42.20 -55.87
CA ARG A 3 -37.27 41.50 -55.71
C ARG A 3 -37.53 40.01 -55.48
N THR A 4 -36.66 39.16 -56.02
CA THR A 4 -36.48 37.78 -55.57
C THR A 4 -34.99 37.60 -55.32
N ILE A 5 -34.61 37.50 -54.04
CA ILE A 5 -33.25 37.27 -53.56
C ILE A 5 -33.10 35.74 -53.45
N GLY A 6 -32.19 35.18 -54.24
CA GLY A 6 -31.78 33.78 -54.11
C GLY A 6 -30.74 33.63 -53.01
N PHE A 7 -31.08 32.85 -51.98
CA PHE A 7 -30.18 32.26 -50.99
C PHE A 7 -29.29 31.20 -51.66
N GLY A 8 -28.01 31.10 -51.27
CA GLY A 8 -27.14 30.03 -51.75
C GLY A 8 -25.76 29.97 -51.09
N LEU A 9 -25.70 29.24 -49.98
CA LEU A 9 -24.55 28.52 -49.40
C LEU A 9 -23.24 29.28 -49.10
N GLY A 10 -23.12 29.74 -47.85
CA GLY A 10 -21.83 29.92 -47.20
C GLY A 10 -21.31 28.58 -46.67
N LEU A 11 -20.14 28.16 -47.15
CA LEU A 11 -19.39 27.02 -46.65
C LEU A 11 -18.84 27.38 -45.26
N ILE A 12 -19.47 26.86 -44.20
CA ILE A 12 -18.91 26.94 -42.84
C ILE A 12 -17.82 25.87 -42.77
N ALA A 13 -16.57 26.31 -42.92
CA ALA A 13 -15.41 25.50 -42.59
C ALA A 13 -15.39 25.30 -41.08
N THR A 14 -15.85 24.13 -40.62
CA THR A 14 -15.72 23.68 -39.24
C THR A 14 -14.24 23.37 -39.00
N LEU A 15 -13.51 24.35 -38.47
CA LEU A 15 -12.19 24.13 -37.87
C LEU A 15 -12.38 23.19 -36.68
N ALA A 16 -12.05 21.92 -36.86
CA ALA A 16 -11.81 21.00 -35.77
C ALA A 16 -10.59 21.53 -34.99
N LEU A 17 -10.84 22.22 -33.88
CA LEU A 17 -9.86 22.45 -32.85
C LEU A 17 -9.50 21.08 -32.27
N GLY A 18 -8.53 20.40 -32.88
CA GLY A 18 -7.87 19.28 -32.23
C GLY A 18 -7.29 19.80 -30.93
N ALA A 19 -7.80 19.28 -29.80
CA ALA A 19 -7.19 19.50 -28.51
C ALA A 19 -5.74 18.96 -28.58
N CYS A 20 -4.78 19.85 -28.86
CA CYS A 20 -3.35 19.61 -28.71
C CYS A 20 -2.97 19.63 -27.22
N GLY A 21 -3.78 19.01 -26.37
CA GLY A 21 -3.44 18.75 -24.98
C GLY A 21 -2.62 17.47 -24.92
N GLN A 22 -1.56 17.49 -24.12
CA GLN A 22 -0.90 16.27 -23.68
C GLN A 22 -1.87 15.47 -22.80
N GLY A 23 -1.64 14.17 -22.66
CA GLY A 23 -2.46 13.32 -21.80
C GLY A 23 -2.24 13.64 -20.32
N GLN A 24 -3.19 13.21 -19.50
CA GLN A 24 -3.13 13.36 -18.05
C GLN A 24 -3.51 12.03 -17.39
N VAL A 25 -2.77 11.65 -16.35
CA VAL A 25 -3.05 10.46 -15.55
C VAL A 25 -3.22 10.86 -14.10
N VAL A 26 -4.33 10.45 -13.51
CA VAL A 26 -4.61 10.59 -12.07
C VAL A 26 -4.59 9.20 -11.46
N VAL A 27 -3.74 9.00 -10.47
CA VAL A 27 -3.65 7.73 -9.75
C VAL A 27 -4.19 7.95 -8.34
N VAL A 28 -5.15 7.12 -7.94
CA VAL A 28 -5.72 7.10 -6.59
C VAL A 28 -5.35 5.78 -5.95
N VAL A 29 -4.79 5.83 -4.74
CA VAL A 29 -4.40 4.66 -3.97
C VAL A 29 -5.28 4.57 -2.74
N GLU A 30 -6.05 3.48 -2.66
CA GLU A 30 -7.01 3.24 -1.57
C GLU A 30 -6.87 1.79 -1.06
N LEU A 31 -6.84 1.62 0.25
CA LEU A 31 -6.87 0.32 0.90
C LEU A 31 -8.15 0.17 1.72
N GLU A 32 -8.96 -0.80 1.36
CA GLU A 32 -9.99 -1.32 2.25
C GLU A 32 -9.32 -2.10 3.39
N ASP A 33 -9.93 -2.03 4.57
CA ASP A 33 -9.57 -2.90 5.69
C ASP A 33 -9.90 -4.36 5.36
N GLU A 34 -9.16 -5.32 5.93
CA GLU A 34 -9.37 -6.75 5.66
C GLU A 34 -10.76 -7.23 6.11
N ASP A 35 -11.37 -6.50 7.06
CA ASP A 35 -12.73 -6.73 7.55
C ASP A 35 -13.84 -6.02 6.73
N GLY A 36 -13.49 -5.43 5.57
CA GLY A 36 -14.45 -4.75 4.69
C GLY A 36 -14.89 -3.37 5.20
N GLY A 37 -14.03 -2.71 5.98
CA GLY A 37 -14.21 -1.35 6.47
C GLY A 37 -14.16 -0.27 5.38
N GLU A 38 -14.27 1.00 5.79
CA GLU A 38 -14.16 2.14 4.87
C GLU A 38 -12.76 2.20 4.24
N ALA A 39 -12.71 2.44 2.93
CA ALA A 39 -11.45 2.53 2.20
C ALA A 39 -10.62 3.72 2.72
N THR A 40 -9.40 3.44 3.16
CA THR A 40 -8.42 4.45 3.59
C THR A 40 -7.58 4.88 2.40
N LEU A 41 -7.57 6.17 2.12
CA LEU A 41 -6.72 6.78 1.09
C LEU A 41 -5.25 6.78 1.56
N LEU A 42 -4.34 6.35 0.69
CA LEU A 42 -2.91 6.25 1.03
C LEU A 42 -2.08 7.40 0.47
N GLY A 43 -1.63 8.28 1.35
CA GLY A 43 -0.58 9.25 1.04
C GLY A 43 0.82 8.64 1.05
N ASP A 44 1.79 9.40 0.55
CA ASP A 44 3.21 9.03 0.50
C ASP A 44 3.53 7.75 -0.29
N VAL A 45 2.69 7.40 -1.27
CA VAL A 45 2.93 6.30 -2.20
C VAL A 45 3.56 6.84 -3.47
N GLU A 46 4.81 6.44 -3.75
CA GLU A 46 5.48 6.76 -5.00
C GLU A 46 4.86 5.95 -6.15
N VAL A 47 4.38 6.68 -7.16
CA VAL A 47 3.76 6.15 -8.37
C VAL A 47 4.67 6.46 -9.55
N ARG A 48 4.91 5.47 -10.40
CA ARG A 48 5.66 5.63 -11.65
C ARG A 48 4.80 5.22 -12.86
N LEU A 49 4.91 5.97 -13.94
CA LEU A 49 4.44 5.58 -15.26
C LEU A 49 5.63 5.11 -16.08
N LEU A 50 5.63 3.82 -16.41
CA LEU A 50 6.70 3.17 -17.14
C LEU A 50 6.24 2.90 -18.58
N PRO A 51 7.02 3.24 -19.62
CA PRO A 51 6.66 2.92 -21.00
C PRO A 51 6.97 1.46 -21.39
N TYR A 52 7.19 0.60 -20.39
CA TYR A 52 7.49 -0.82 -20.53
C TYR A 52 6.88 -1.60 -19.36
N ASP A 53 6.65 -2.90 -19.59
CA ASP A 53 6.19 -3.82 -18.56
C ASP A 53 7.36 -4.22 -17.64
N ARG A 54 7.32 -3.75 -16.39
CA ARG A 54 8.34 -4.03 -15.39
C ARG A 54 8.48 -5.52 -15.11
N ASP A 55 7.38 -6.24 -14.93
CA ASP A 55 7.43 -7.67 -14.59
C ASP A 55 8.09 -8.46 -15.73
N ARG A 56 7.75 -8.13 -16.98
CA ARG A 56 8.36 -8.77 -18.15
C ARG A 56 9.88 -8.60 -18.22
N VAL A 57 10.40 -7.42 -17.84
CA VAL A 57 11.86 -7.17 -17.81
C VAL A 57 12.52 -8.07 -16.77
N PHE A 58 11.99 -8.10 -15.55
CA PHE A 58 12.57 -8.87 -14.45
C PHE A 58 12.42 -10.38 -14.65
N ASP A 59 11.30 -10.84 -15.21
CA ASP A 59 11.09 -12.24 -15.58
C ASP A 59 12.08 -12.69 -16.65
N SER A 60 12.32 -11.85 -17.67
CA SER A 60 13.27 -12.17 -18.73
C SER A 60 14.69 -12.24 -18.21
N LEU A 61 15.09 -11.33 -17.32
CA LEU A 61 16.42 -11.35 -16.70
C LEU A 61 16.60 -12.55 -15.76
N SER A 62 15.58 -12.88 -14.98
CA SER A 62 15.57 -14.05 -14.10
C SER A 62 15.69 -15.36 -14.89
N GLN A 63 14.99 -15.47 -16.03
CA GLN A 63 15.09 -16.64 -16.92
C GLN A 63 16.44 -16.74 -17.63
N ALA A 64 17.11 -15.62 -17.86
CA ALA A 64 18.44 -15.56 -18.46
C ALA A 64 19.58 -15.76 -17.45
N ALA A 65 19.29 -15.73 -16.15
CA ALA A 65 20.28 -15.89 -15.10
C ALA A 65 20.95 -17.28 -15.17
N SER A 66 22.26 -17.30 -14.92
CA SER A 66 23.06 -18.54 -14.95
C SER A 66 22.65 -19.55 -13.87
N GLU A 67 22.09 -19.06 -12.77
CA GLU A 67 21.62 -19.84 -11.64
C GLU A 67 20.17 -19.46 -11.33
N PRO A 68 19.32 -20.43 -10.92
CA PRO A 68 17.94 -20.14 -10.55
C PRO A 68 17.89 -19.28 -9.28
N GLU A 69 16.82 -18.51 -9.13
CA GLU A 69 16.59 -17.75 -7.90
C GLU A 69 16.54 -18.69 -6.68
N PRO A 70 17.31 -18.39 -5.61
CA PRO A 70 17.23 -19.14 -4.36
C PRO A 70 15.80 -19.16 -3.82
N GLN A 71 15.27 -20.37 -3.67
CA GLN A 71 13.92 -20.56 -3.16
C GLN A 71 13.90 -20.37 -1.64
N ILE A 72 12.87 -19.68 -1.14
CA ILE A 72 12.69 -19.52 0.29
C ILE A 72 12.24 -20.88 0.87
N PRO A 73 12.94 -21.40 1.89
CA PRO A 73 12.57 -22.65 2.54
C PRO A 73 11.13 -22.59 3.11
N PRO A 74 10.29 -23.64 2.92
CA PRO A 74 8.92 -23.67 3.45
C PRO A 74 8.83 -23.46 4.97
N GLU A 75 9.83 -23.93 5.72
CA GLU A 75 9.95 -23.73 7.15
C GLU A 75 10.10 -22.25 7.54
N LEU A 76 10.78 -21.45 6.71
CA LEU A 76 10.91 -20.01 6.93
C LEU A 76 9.62 -19.26 6.62
N LEU A 77 8.87 -19.71 5.61
CA LEU A 77 7.54 -19.18 5.33
C LEU A 77 6.59 -19.45 6.50
N ALA A 78 6.59 -20.68 7.04
CA ALA A 78 5.79 -21.04 8.20
C ALA A 78 6.21 -20.24 9.45
N ALA A 79 7.51 -20.11 9.71
CA ALA A 79 8.01 -19.31 10.83
C ALA A 79 7.57 -17.83 10.72
N ARG A 80 7.58 -17.25 9.52
CA ARG A 80 7.04 -15.90 9.27
C ARG A 80 5.56 -15.81 9.62
N ASP A 81 4.76 -16.77 9.17
CA ASP A 81 3.30 -16.80 9.46
C ASP A 81 3.05 -16.88 10.97
N GLU A 82 3.84 -17.68 11.69
CA GLU A 82 3.77 -17.78 13.15
C GLU A 82 4.17 -16.48 13.85
N ILE A 83 5.24 -15.81 13.41
CA ILE A 83 5.67 -14.50 13.92
C ILE A 83 4.57 -13.45 13.68
N ALA A 84 3.98 -13.43 12.48
CA ALA A 84 2.93 -12.49 12.13
C ALA A 84 1.67 -12.68 12.97
N GLU A 85 1.29 -13.93 13.23
CA GLU A 85 0.18 -14.24 14.13
C GLU A 85 0.49 -13.86 15.59
N ALA A 86 1.70 -14.18 16.08
CA ALA A 86 2.10 -13.80 17.43
C ALA A 86 2.10 -12.27 17.63
N GLN A 87 2.56 -11.51 16.64
CA GLN A 87 2.49 -10.04 16.65
C GLN A 87 1.04 -9.54 16.69
N ARG A 88 0.14 -10.12 15.89
CA ARG A 88 -1.29 -9.75 15.92
C ARG A 88 -1.90 -9.98 17.29
N GLN A 89 -1.66 -11.15 17.88
CA GLN A 89 -2.17 -11.50 19.22
C GLN A 89 -1.61 -10.54 20.29
N TRP A 90 -0.32 -10.22 20.23
CA TRP A 90 0.29 -9.26 21.15
C TRP A 90 -0.31 -7.85 20.97
N ASN A 91 -0.47 -7.36 19.74
CA ASN A 91 -1.10 -6.06 19.47
C ASN A 91 -2.55 -5.99 19.97
N GLU A 92 -3.32 -7.06 19.78
CA GLU A 92 -4.69 -7.14 20.28
C GLU A 92 -4.72 -7.05 21.81
N ALA A 93 -3.87 -7.82 22.50
CA ALA A 93 -3.75 -7.77 23.95
C ALA A 93 -3.26 -6.39 24.45
N GLU A 94 -2.36 -5.72 23.73
CA GLU A 94 -1.92 -4.36 24.05
C GLU A 94 -3.06 -3.36 23.94
N ASN A 95 -3.87 -3.45 22.89
CA ASN A 95 -5.08 -2.63 22.71
C ASN A 95 -6.10 -2.87 23.83
N GLU A 96 -6.34 -4.13 24.20
CA GLU A 96 -7.23 -4.48 25.33
C GLU A 96 -6.75 -3.84 26.64
N VAL A 97 -5.46 -3.96 26.95
CA VAL A 97 -4.86 -3.36 28.15
C VAL A 97 -4.98 -1.83 28.12
N GLY A 98 -4.70 -1.20 26.98
CA GLY A 98 -4.86 0.25 26.79
C GLY A 98 -6.30 0.71 27.06
N ASN A 99 -7.27 0.05 26.43
CA ASN A 99 -8.69 0.35 26.60
C ASN A 99 -9.14 0.18 28.06
N LEU A 100 -8.65 -0.84 28.77
CA LEU A 100 -9.00 -1.08 30.17
C LEU A 100 -8.40 -0.01 31.09
N ARG A 101 -7.13 0.37 30.88
CA ARG A 101 -6.46 1.47 31.62
C ARG A 101 -7.19 2.79 31.43
N ASP A 102 -7.56 3.12 30.19
CA ASP A 102 -8.33 4.33 29.88
C ASP A 102 -9.70 4.34 30.55
N THR A 103 -10.38 3.18 30.58
CA THR A 103 -11.67 3.04 31.25
C THR A 103 -11.54 3.27 32.75
N ILE A 104 -10.55 2.64 33.40
CA ILE A 104 -10.27 2.82 34.83
C ILE A 104 -9.95 4.29 35.13
N ALA A 105 -9.12 4.95 34.30
CA ALA A 105 -8.77 6.35 34.46
C ALA A 105 -10.01 7.26 34.41
N LYS A 106 -10.90 7.06 33.43
CA LYS A 106 -12.16 7.81 33.30
C LYS A 106 -13.08 7.62 34.51
N LEU A 107 -13.21 6.41 35.01
CA LEU A 107 -14.04 6.12 36.19
C LEU A 107 -13.44 6.74 37.46
N ASN A 108 -12.12 6.71 37.62
CA ASN A 108 -11.44 7.39 38.72
C ASN A 108 -11.61 8.92 38.67
N GLU A 109 -11.58 9.53 37.48
CA GLU A 109 -11.88 10.95 37.31
C GLU A 109 -13.32 11.27 37.73
N GLN A 110 -14.29 10.44 37.35
CA GLN A 110 -15.68 10.59 37.79
C GLN A 110 -15.83 10.45 39.31
N LEU A 111 -15.18 9.46 39.93
CA LEU A 111 -15.18 9.28 41.39
C LEU A 111 -14.63 10.50 42.13
N ALA A 112 -13.62 11.17 41.57
CA ALA A 112 -13.02 12.37 42.17
C ALA A 112 -13.98 13.57 42.19
N GLN A 113 -15.00 13.59 41.33
CA GLN A 113 -16.01 14.66 41.25
C GLN A 113 -17.25 14.39 42.12
N LEU A 114 -17.42 13.17 42.63
CA LEU A 114 -18.59 12.75 43.39
C LEU A 114 -18.38 12.81 44.91
N ASP A 115 -19.44 13.11 45.64
CA ASP A 115 -19.44 12.96 47.11
C ASP A 115 -19.56 11.47 47.47
N ARG A 116 -18.72 11.01 48.40
CA ARG A 116 -18.66 9.61 48.86
C ARG A 116 -19.96 9.12 49.49
N ALA A 117 -20.82 10.01 49.98
CA ALA A 117 -22.14 9.67 50.51
C ALA A 117 -23.16 9.34 49.40
N MET A 118 -22.87 9.66 48.14
CA MET A 118 -23.78 9.40 47.02
C MET A 118 -23.81 7.90 46.67
N ASN A 119 -25.00 7.39 46.34
CA ASN A 119 -25.16 6.02 45.83
C ASN A 119 -24.36 5.79 44.54
N GLU A 120 -24.22 6.83 43.72
CA GLU A 120 -23.47 6.79 42.47
C GLU A 120 -21.97 6.56 42.68
N TYR A 121 -21.37 7.20 43.69
CA TYR A 121 -19.98 6.95 44.08
C TYR A 121 -19.78 5.48 44.45
N ASN A 122 -20.65 4.94 45.31
CA ASN A 122 -20.57 3.55 45.75
C ASN A 122 -20.79 2.54 44.61
N ARG A 123 -21.58 2.91 43.59
CA ARG A 123 -21.78 2.10 42.39
C ARG A 123 -20.50 2.03 41.55
N ILE A 124 -19.96 3.18 41.16
CA ILE A 124 -18.74 3.26 40.33
C ILE A 124 -17.54 2.64 41.08
N PHE A 125 -17.41 2.89 42.38
CA PHE A 125 -16.32 2.32 43.17
C PHE A 125 -16.30 0.79 43.15
N ARG A 126 -17.48 0.14 43.23
CA ARG A 126 -17.59 -1.33 43.12
C ARG A 126 -17.32 -1.86 41.72
N GLU A 127 -17.46 -1.02 40.69
CA GLU A 127 -17.14 -1.37 39.31
C GLU A 127 -15.64 -1.29 39.05
N VAL A 128 -14.93 -0.33 39.66
CA VAL A 128 -13.48 -0.11 39.43
C VAL A 128 -12.59 -1.18 40.06
N ASP A 129 -12.86 -1.61 41.30
CA ASP A 129 -12.04 -2.62 42.00
C ASP A 129 -11.79 -3.91 41.17
N PRO A 130 -12.81 -4.61 40.65
CA PRO A 130 -12.58 -5.80 39.84
C PRO A 130 -11.90 -5.53 38.50
N MET A 131 -11.91 -4.27 38.00
CA MET A 131 -11.21 -3.91 36.77
C MET A 131 -9.70 -3.84 36.98
N HIS A 132 -9.22 -3.52 38.19
CA HIS A 132 -7.80 -3.58 38.51
C HIS A 132 -7.26 -5.02 38.49
N ASP A 133 -8.00 -5.98 39.05
CA ASP A 133 -7.65 -7.41 38.98
C ASP A 133 -7.65 -7.92 37.54
N GLN A 134 -8.66 -7.52 36.74
CA GLN A 134 -8.70 -7.83 35.31
C GLN A 134 -7.51 -7.23 34.57
N LEU A 135 -7.10 -6.00 34.92
CA LEU A 135 -5.97 -5.34 34.30
C LEU A 135 -4.67 -6.10 34.56
N GLU A 136 -4.42 -6.52 35.80
CA GLU A 136 -3.22 -7.30 36.13
C GLU A 136 -3.16 -8.62 35.35
N GLN A 137 -4.29 -9.33 35.25
CA GLN A 137 -4.35 -10.56 34.46
C GLN A 137 -4.07 -10.30 32.97
N ARG A 138 -4.68 -9.26 32.38
CA ARG A 138 -4.50 -8.91 30.96
C ARG A 138 -3.09 -8.43 30.67
N GLU A 139 -2.46 -7.73 31.60
CA GLU A 139 -1.05 -7.35 31.48
C GLU A 139 -0.14 -8.58 31.48
N SER A 140 -0.39 -9.56 32.37
CA SER A 140 0.35 -10.83 32.36
C SER A 140 0.15 -11.62 31.07
N ASP A 141 -1.07 -11.65 30.53
CA ASP A 141 -1.37 -12.34 29.27
C ASP A 141 -0.67 -11.66 28.09
N ARG A 142 -0.71 -10.32 28.03
CA ARG A 142 0.04 -9.52 27.04
C ARG A 142 1.54 -9.79 27.10
N ASP A 143 2.12 -9.83 28.30
CA ASP A 143 3.55 -10.05 28.48
C ASP A 143 3.97 -11.46 28.02
N ALA A 144 3.15 -12.48 28.28
CA ALA A 144 3.38 -13.83 27.77
C ALA A 144 3.32 -13.89 26.23
N LEU A 145 2.41 -13.14 25.60
CA LEU A 145 2.32 -13.04 24.14
C LEU A 145 3.52 -12.31 23.54
N PHE A 146 4.00 -11.25 24.19
CA PHE A 146 5.22 -10.55 23.79
C PHE A 146 6.45 -11.46 23.84
N GLU A 147 6.64 -12.22 24.93
CA GLU A 147 7.77 -13.15 25.05
C GLU A 147 7.71 -14.23 23.96
N ARG A 148 6.53 -14.78 23.67
CA ARG A 148 6.35 -15.73 22.56
C ARG A 148 6.73 -15.12 21.22
N PHE A 149 6.29 -13.89 20.94
CA PHE A 149 6.66 -13.18 19.72
C PHE A 149 8.18 -12.98 19.62
N ASN A 150 8.81 -12.51 20.69
CA ASN A 150 10.24 -12.26 20.76
C ASN A 150 11.07 -13.55 20.58
N ASP A 151 10.64 -14.65 21.19
CA ASP A 151 11.27 -15.98 21.03
C ASP A 151 11.21 -16.45 19.58
N LEU A 152 10.05 -16.32 18.92
CA LEU A 152 9.87 -16.68 17.52
C LEU A 152 10.77 -15.84 16.59
N GLN A 153 10.87 -14.53 16.82
CA GLN A 153 11.77 -13.66 16.05
C GLN A 153 13.24 -14.08 16.22
N THR A 154 13.65 -14.27 17.47
CA THR A 154 15.04 -14.62 17.81
C THR A 154 15.45 -15.96 17.22
N ALA A 155 14.55 -16.95 17.22
CA ALA A 155 14.82 -18.27 16.67
C ALA A 155 15.10 -18.27 15.16
N ASN A 156 14.59 -17.28 14.41
CA ASN A 156 14.61 -17.29 12.94
C ASN A 156 15.54 -16.24 12.30
N ILE A 157 16.12 -15.32 13.09
CA ILE A 157 16.88 -14.18 12.57
C ILE A 157 18.05 -14.57 11.65
N GLU A 158 18.82 -15.60 12.01
CA GLU A 158 20.00 -16.02 11.23
C GLU A 158 19.61 -16.70 9.92
N GLN A 159 18.52 -17.47 9.92
CA GLN A 159 18.03 -18.13 8.72
C GLN A 159 17.44 -17.10 7.73
N ILE A 160 16.65 -16.15 8.23
CA ILE A 160 16.12 -15.02 7.45
C ILE A 160 17.27 -14.19 6.85
N ARG A 161 18.30 -13.90 7.65
CA ARG A 161 19.48 -13.17 7.19
C ARG A 161 20.23 -13.92 6.08
N THR A 162 20.39 -15.22 6.22
CA THR A 162 21.11 -16.06 5.25
C THR A 162 20.38 -16.06 3.90
N ILE A 163 19.07 -16.35 3.88
CA ILE A 163 18.31 -16.37 2.62
C ILE A 163 18.27 -14.98 1.96
N ARG A 164 18.20 -13.90 2.75
CA ARG A 164 18.26 -12.53 2.22
C ARG A 164 19.60 -12.24 1.54
N ILE A 165 20.71 -12.66 2.14
CA ILE A 165 22.04 -12.49 1.54
C ILE A 165 22.15 -13.30 0.25
N GLU A 166 21.71 -14.56 0.25
CA GLU A 166 21.74 -15.42 -0.94
C GLU A 166 20.94 -14.84 -2.09
N ARG A 167 19.70 -14.41 -1.82
CA ARG A 167 18.83 -13.79 -2.84
C ARG A 167 19.37 -12.45 -3.34
N ASN A 168 19.96 -11.63 -2.46
CA ASN A 168 20.59 -10.36 -2.88
C ASN A 168 21.80 -10.63 -3.79
N ASN A 169 22.67 -11.56 -3.41
CA ASN A 169 23.84 -11.93 -4.22
C ASN A 169 23.43 -12.51 -5.58
N TRP A 170 22.33 -13.27 -5.63
CA TRP A 170 21.74 -13.73 -6.87
C TRP A 170 21.19 -12.56 -7.69
N ALA A 171 20.41 -11.67 -7.08
CA ALA A 171 19.80 -10.52 -7.75
C ALA A 171 20.84 -9.55 -8.34
N ASP A 172 21.93 -9.29 -7.62
CA ASP A 172 23.05 -8.47 -8.09
C ASP A 172 23.69 -9.04 -9.37
N GLN A 173 23.63 -10.35 -9.55
CA GLN A 173 24.14 -11.03 -10.75
C GLN A 173 23.09 -11.11 -11.85
N ALA A 174 21.87 -11.51 -11.52
CA ALA A 174 20.76 -11.69 -12.45
C ALA A 174 20.30 -10.35 -13.07
N TYR A 175 20.35 -9.27 -12.30
CA TYR A 175 19.86 -7.95 -12.70
C TYR A 175 20.98 -6.94 -12.99
N ARG A 176 22.22 -7.40 -13.18
CA ARG A 176 23.38 -6.53 -13.44
C ARG A 176 23.13 -5.55 -14.60
N ASP A 177 22.48 -6.02 -15.66
CA ASP A 177 22.30 -5.27 -16.90
C ASP A 177 20.91 -4.62 -16.99
N VAL A 178 20.16 -4.56 -15.88
CA VAL A 178 18.77 -4.06 -15.89
C VAL A 178 18.66 -2.60 -16.33
N GLY A 179 19.65 -1.77 -15.99
CA GLY A 179 19.70 -0.37 -16.39
C GLY A 179 19.76 -0.22 -17.91
N ASP A 180 20.70 -0.92 -18.55
CA ASP A 180 20.88 -0.88 -20.00
C ASP A 180 19.63 -1.38 -20.74
N VAL A 181 18.96 -2.41 -20.21
CA VAL A 181 17.71 -2.93 -20.77
C VAL A 181 16.57 -1.91 -20.65
N ILE A 182 16.44 -1.26 -19.50
CA ILE A 182 15.42 -0.22 -19.29
C ILE A 182 15.65 0.98 -20.21
N ASP A 183 16.90 1.45 -20.31
CA ASP A 183 17.26 2.58 -21.17
C ASP A 183 16.93 2.29 -22.64
N ALA A 184 17.28 1.08 -23.11
CA ALA A 184 16.93 0.64 -24.47
C ALA A 184 15.42 0.55 -24.70
N LEU A 185 14.63 0.11 -23.71
CA LEU A 185 13.17 0.04 -23.80
C LEU A 185 12.53 1.43 -23.84
N VAL A 186 13.03 2.37 -23.03
CA VAL A 186 12.59 3.76 -23.04
C VAL A 186 12.89 4.40 -24.39
N GLU A 187 14.13 4.27 -24.90
CA GLU A 187 14.52 4.78 -26.21
C GLU A 187 13.65 4.18 -27.34
N LEU A 188 13.43 2.85 -27.33
CA LEU A 188 12.62 2.17 -28.33
C LEU A 188 11.15 2.60 -28.30
N SER A 189 10.61 2.88 -27.12
CA SER A 189 9.24 3.34 -26.96
C SER A 189 9.02 4.76 -27.49
N GLY A 190 10.06 5.60 -27.45
CA GLY A 190 9.97 7.04 -27.72
C GLY A 190 9.13 7.81 -26.69
N LEU A 191 8.84 7.19 -25.54
CA LEU A 191 8.05 7.75 -24.44
C LEU A 191 8.95 7.98 -23.22
N GLU A 192 8.61 8.96 -22.38
CA GLU A 192 9.35 9.26 -21.14
C GLU A 192 8.75 8.52 -19.94
N GLN A 193 9.58 8.22 -18.94
CA GLN A 193 9.11 7.77 -17.63
C GLN A 193 8.65 9.00 -16.82
N HIS A 194 7.56 8.83 -16.08
CA HIS A 194 7.06 9.85 -15.15
C HIS A 194 6.96 9.25 -13.74
N TRP A 195 7.10 10.09 -12.72
CA TRP A 195 6.87 9.70 -11.34
C TRP A 195 6.32 10.86 -10.53
N ASP A 196 5.50 10.54 -9.54
CA ASP A 196 4.98 11.48 -8.55
C ASP A 196 4.55 10.70 -7.30
N THR A 197 4.30 11.38 -6.19
CA THR A 197 3.90 10.78 -4.92
C THR A 197 2.49 11.18 -4.56
N THR A 198 1.70 10.27 -4.01
CA THR A 198 0.35 10.59 -3.55
C THR A 198 0.36 11.58 -2.39
N GLY A 199 -0.52 12.58 -2.46
CA GLY A 199 -0.74 13.54 -1.37
C GLY A 199 -1.56 12.94 -0.22
N VAL A 200 -1.93 13.77 0.75
CA VAL A 200 -2.77 13.38 1.90
C VAL A 200 -4.17 12.90 1.49
N GLU A 201 -4.60 13.26 0.29
CA GLU A 201 -5.83 12.79 -0.37
C GLU A 201 -5.68 11.40 -1.00
N GLY A 202 -4.52 10.76 -0.89
CA GLY A 202 -4.21 9.46 -1.48
C GLY A 202 -4.25 9.43 -3.00
N ALA A 203 -4.04 10.58 -3.64
CA ALA A 203 -4.02 10.69 -5.09
C ALA A 203 -2.82 11.50 -5.56
N THR A 204 -2.39 11.24 -6.79
CA THR A 204 -1.40 12.04 -7.49
C THR A 204 -1.82 12.25 -8.94
N ARG A 205 -1.30 13.31 -9.56
CA ARG A 205 -1.67 13.74 -10.90
C ARG A 205 -0.44 14.03 -11.72
N ILE A 206 -0.24 13.20 -12.73
CA ILE A 206 0.87 13.30 -13.67
C ILE A 206 0.35 13.98 -14.93
N GLU A 207 0.82 15.20 -15.16
CA GLU A 207 0.48 16.03 -16.31
C GLU A 207 1.51 15.86 -17.43
N ASN A 208 1.16 16.33 -18.64
CA ASN A 208 2.07 16.36 -19.77
C ASN A 208 2.60 14.97 -20.17
N VAL A 209 1.72 13.95 -20.11
CA VAL A 209 2.06 12.58 -20.52
C VAL A 209 1.80 12.42 -22.00
N ALA A 210 2.80 11.96 -22.75
CA ALA A 210 2.63 11.70 -24.18
C ALA A 210 1.60 10.56 -24.40
N PRO A 211 0.77 10.61 -25.46
CA PRO A 211 -0.12 9.49 -25.76
C PRO A 211 0.66 8.22 -26.08
N GLY A 212 0.27 7.09 -25.48
CA GLY A 212 1.04 5.85 -25.59
C GLY A 212 0.60 4.78 -24.60
N GLN A 213 1.28 3.63 -24.63
CA GLN A 213 1.08 2.56 -23.66
C GLN A 213 2.02 2.75 -22.47
N TYR A 214 1.47 2.67 -21.26
CA TYR A 214 2.21 2.79 -20.01
C TYR A 214 1.81 1.71 -19.02
N TRP A 215 2.66 1.48 -18.03
CA TRP A 215 2.37 0.69 -16.85
C TRP A 215 2.44 1.58 -15.62
N VAL A 216 1.36 1.61 -14.85
CA VAL A 216 1.31 2.23 -13.53
C VAL A 216 1.95 1.28 -12.54
N TYR A 217 3.13 1.65 -12.08
CA TYR A 217 3.89 0.94 -11.07
C TYR A 217 3.83 1.68 -9.74
N ALA A 218 3.52 0.95 -8.67
CA ALA A 218 3.59 1.45 -7.31
C ALA A 218 3.83 0.28 -6.35
N ARG A 219 4.33 0.61 -5.16
CA ARG A 219 4.48 -0.34 -4.06
C ARG A 219 4.09 0.27 -2.73
N HIS A 220 3.57 -0.56 -1.83
CA HIS A 220 3.27 -0.17 -0.46
C HIS A 220 3.70 -1.28 0.51
N GLU A 221 4.58 -0.93 1.44
CA GLU A 221 5.13 -1.88 2.43
C GLU A 221 4.12 -2.09 3.58
N LEU A 222 3.83 -3.36 3.85
CA LEU A 222 3.13 -3.83 5.05
C LEU A 222 4.16 -4.52 5.97
N PRO A 223 3.82 -4.84 7.23
CA PRO A 223 4.78 -5.44 8.16
C PRO A 223 5.44 -6.74 7.70
N TYR A 224 4.74 -7.56 6.90
CA TYR A 224 5.24 -8.87 6.43
C TYR A 224 5.05 -9.10 4.93
N ASP A 225 4.42 -8.16 4.25
CA ASP A 225 4.08 -8.26 2.84
C ASP A 225 4.27 -6.89 2.17
N GLU A 226 4.29 -6.88 0.85
CA GLU A 226 4.25 -5.68 0.03
C GLU A 226 3.02 -5.79 -0.88
N LEU A 227 2.26 -4.70 -0.99
CA LEU A 227 1.29 -4.55 -2.06
C LEU A 227 2.02 -3.99 -3.28
N TYR A 228 1.98 -4.75 -4.36
CA TYR A 228 2.66 -4.44 -5.62
C TYR A 228 1.63 -4.22 -6.73
N TRP A 229 1.76 -3.10 -7.45
CA TRP A 229 0.96 -2.80 -8.63
C TRP A 229 1.85 -2.65 -9.86
N ASN A 230 1.42 -3.23 -10.99
CA ASN A 230 2.01 -3.05 -12.31
C ASN A 230 0.89 -3.13 -13.37
N VAL A 231 0.10 -2.05 -13.46
CA VAL A 231 -1.17 -2.03 -14.20
C VAL A 231 -1.00 -1.34 -15.55
N GLN A 232 -1.30 -2.04 -16.65
CA GLN A 232 -1.23 -1.45 -17.99
C GLN A 232 -2.36 -0.43 -18.23
N ILE A 233 -2.01 0.71 -18.83
CA ILE A 233 -2.94 1.76 -19.26
C ILE A 233 -2.56 2.29 -20.64
N THR A 234 -3.53 2.85 -21.35
CA THR A 234 -3.32 3.55 -22.64
C THR A 234 -3.64 5.02 -22.46
N VAL A 235 -2.65 5.90 -22.56
CA VAL A 235 -2.83 7.35 -22.46
C VAL A 235 -3.25 7.92 -23.81
N GLU A 236 -4.37 8.63 -23.81
CA GLU A 236 -4.88 9.37 -24.97
C GLU A 236 -4.84 10.88 -24.70
N ARG A 237 -5.04 11.69 -25.74
CA ARG A 237 -5.17 13.14 -25.57
C ARG A 237 -6.57 13.48 -25.07
N GLY A 238 -6.68 14.46 -24.18
CA GLY A 238 -7.97 14.98 -23.73
C GLY A 238 -8.22 14.72 -22.25
N ASP A 239 -9.32 14.02 -21.95
CA ASP A 239 -9.75 13.82 -20.57
C ASP A 239 -8.74 12.99 -19.76
N PRO A 240 -8.60 13.27 -18.45
CA PRO A 240 -7.65 12.54 -17.61
C PRO A 240 -8.08 11.09 -17.44
N ILE A 241 -7.10 10.18 -17.51
CA ILE A 241 -7.32 8.79 -17.15
C ILE A 241 -7.20 8.67 -15.65
N VAL A 242 -8.20 8.05 -15.01
CA VAL A 242 -8.18 7.78 -13.58
C VAL A 242 -7.87 6.30 -13.38
N VAL A 243 -6.79 6.02 -12.65
CA VAL A 243 -6.36 4.67 -12.28
C VAL A 243 -6.52 4.52 -10.78
N ARG A 244 -7.24 3.48 -10.36
CA ARG A 244 -7.39 3.15 -8.94
C ARG A 244 -6.49 1.96 -8.60
N LEU A 245 -5.63 2.13 -7.61
CA LEU A 245 -4.79 1.08 -7.04
C LEU A 245 -5.38 0.68 -5.69
N ASN A 246 -5.76 -0.58 -5.56
CA ASN A 246 -6.36 -1.12 -4.34
C ASN A 246 -5.97 -2.58 -4.13
N ARG A 247 -6.41 -3.18 -3.03
CA ARG A 247 -6.09 -4.58 -2.71
C ARG A 247 -6.57 -5.56 -3.78
N ALA A 248 -7.67 -5.26 -4.48
CA ALA A 248 -8.26 -6.17 -5.47
C ALA A 248 -7.42 -6.27 -6.75
N ASN A 249 -6.62 -5.25 -7.07
CA ASN A 249 -5.70 -5.26 -8.21
C ASN A 249 -4.21 -5.22 -7.82
N ALA A 250 -3.91 -5.34 -6.52
CA ALA A 250 -2.56 -5.54 -6.02
C ALA A 250 -2.16 -7.02 -6.10
N ILE A 251 -0.89 -7.27 -6.40
CA ILE A 251 -0.26 -8.55 -6.09
C ILE A 251 0.35 -8.42 -4.70
N ARG A 252 0.00 -9.32 -3.79
CA ARG A 252 0.65 -9.42 -2.47
C ARG A 252 1.95 -10.20 -2.62
N ARG A 253 3.08 -9.61 -2.25
CA ARG A 253 4.41 -10.25 -2.27
C ARG A 253 4.94 -10.37 -0.84
N THR A 254 5.46 -11.53 -0.48
CA THR A 254 6.04 -11.74 0.85
C THR A 254 7.42 -11.08 0.94
N VAL A 255 7.67 -10.36 2.04
CA VAL A 255 8.96 -9.72 2.35
C VAL A 255 9.60 -10.29 3.61
N PHE A 256 10.94 -10.25 3.67
CA PHE A 256 11.80 -10.81 4.73
C PHE A 256 12.84 -9.80 5.21
#